data_AF-A0AAD9JFY2-F1
#
_entry.id   AF-A0AAD9JFY2-F1
#
_cell.length_a   1.000
_cell.length_b   1.000
_cell.length_c   1.000
_cell.angle_alpha   90.00
_cell.angle_beta   90.00
_cell.angle_gamma   90.00
#
_symmetry.space_group_name_H-M   'P 1'
#
loop_
_entity.id
_entity.type
_entity.pdbx_description
1 polymer ?
#
loop_
_entity_poly.entity_id
_entity_poly.type
_entity_poly.pdbx_seq_one_letter_code
_entity_poly.pdbx_strand_id
1 'polypeptide(L)'
;MDQLIESALPADGKLEAKKYIHDNEIPRLFECILAGLLYHRPSEPIQFVQSCVDFVSHKKGITLTWDMFIRWNPLSDTDSGDL
;
A
#
# COMPACT_ATOMS: atom_id res chain seq x y z
N MET A 1 6.25 -14.84 -1.05
CA MET A 1 6.08 -14.06 -2.30
C MET A 1 6.94 -14.63 -3.41
N ASP A 2 8.22 -14.95 -3.14
CA ASP A 2 9.15 -15.54 -4.11
C ASP A 2 8.64 -16.82 -4.79
N GLN A 3 8.05 -17.76 -4.03
CA GLN A 3 7.49 -19.00 -4.60
C GLN A 3 6.29 -18.78 -5.52
N LEU A 4 5.53 -17.70 -5.32
CA LEU A 4 4.34 -17.38 -6.12
C LEU A 4 4.72 -16.77 -7.49
N ILE A 5 5.84 -16.05 -7.52
CA ILE A 5 6.42 -15.47 -8.74
C ILE A 5 7.06 -16.58 -9.59
N GLU A 6 7.62 -17.60 -8.95
CA GLU A 6 8.31 -18.72 -9.61
C GLU A 6 7.40 -19.63 -10.44
N SER A 7 6.12 -19.77 -10.07
CA SER A 7 5.18 -20.64 -10.79
C SER A 7 4.46 -19.94 -11.95
N ALA A 8 4.47 -18.61 -12.00
CA ALA A 8 3.62 -17.82 -12.89
C ALA A 8 4.33 -17.29 -14.15
N LEU A 9 5.67 -17.33 -14.23
CA LEU A 9 6.42 -16.65 -15.30
C LEU A 9 7.54 -17.53 -15.90
N PRO A 10 7.72 -17.51 -17.23
CA PRO A 10 8.88 -18.13 -17.89
C PRO A 10 10.19 -17.48 -17.43
N ALA A 11 11.32 -18.19 -17.57
CA ALA A 11 12.61 -17.82 -16.99
C ALA A 11 13.07 -16.38 -17.31
N ASP A 12 12.79 -15.89 -18.53
CA ASP A 12 13.10 -14.50 -18.94
C ASP A 12 12.16 -13.48 -18.27
N GLY A 13 10.89 -13.84 -18.04
CA GLY A 13 9.92 -13.01 -17.31
C GLY A 13 10.17 -12.94 -15.80
N LYS A 14 10.93 -13.89 -15.23
CA LYS A 14 11.23 -13.93 -13.79
C LYS A 14 12.10 -12.77 -13.34
N LEU A 15 13.14 -12.44 -14.12
CA LEU A 15 14.03 -11.33 -13.80
C LEU A 15 13.31 -9.98 -13.95
N GLU A 16 12.51 -9.84 -15.00
CA GLU A 16 11.69 -8.65 -15.24
C GLU A 16 10.66 -8.43 -14.13
N ALA A 17 9.97 -9.48 -13.68
CA ALA A 17 9.03 -9.37 -12.57
C ALA A 17 9.72 -9.02 -11.25
N LYS A 18 10.86 -9.63 -10.93
CA LYS A 18 11.64 -9.28 -9.75
C LYS A 18 12.09 -7.82 -9.79
N LYS A 19 12.57 -7.37 -10.96
CA LYS A 19 12.95 -5.98 -11.18
C LYS A 19 11.75 -5.04 -11.01
N TYR A 20 10.61 -5.35 -11.61
CA TYR A 20 9.39 -4.57 -11.44
C TYR A 20 8.98 -4.44 -9.98
N ILE A 21 8.98 -5.55 -9.24
CA ILE A 21 8.61 -5.58 -7.82
C ILE A 21 9.56 -4.71 -6.99
N HIS A 22 10.86 -4.80 -7.26
CA HIS A 22 11.89 -4.03 -6.58
C HIS A 22 11.79 -2.53 -6.90
N ASP A 23 11.77 -2.18 -8.19
CA ASP A 23 11.83 -0.80 -8.67
C ASP A 23 10.56 -0.01 -8.31
N ASN A 24 9.43 -0.69 -8.11
CA ASN A 24 8.17 -0.08 -7.69
C ASN A 24 7.88 -0.25 -6.19
N GLU A 25 8.85 -0.78 -5.42
CA GLU A 25 8.73 -0.99 -3.97
C GLU A 25 7.43 -1.70 -3.54
N ILE A 26 6.93 -2.62 -4.38
CA ILE A 26 5.60 -3.25 -4.22
C ILE A 26 5.44 -3.88 -2.82
N PRO A 27 6.40 -4.63 -2.27
CA PRO A 27 6.26 -5.21 -0.92
C PRO A 27 6.14 -4.12 0.15
N ARG A 28 6.94 -3.05 0.07
CA ARG A 28 6.91 -1.94 1.02
C ARG A 28 5.57 -1.22 1.01
N LEU A 29 5.00 -0.98 -0.17
CA LEU A 29 3.67 -0.38 -0.31
C LEU A 29 2.62 -1.18 0.47
N PHE A 30 2.56 -2.49 0.23
CA PHE A 30 1.60 -3.35 0.91
C PHE A 30 1.90 -3.50 2.41
N GLU A 31 3.17 -3.53 2.83
CA GLU A 31 3.55 -3.53 4.25
C GLU A 31 3.03 -2.30 4.99
N CYS A 32 3.21 -1.10 4.43
CA CYS A 32 2.70 0.13 5.02
C CYS A 32 1.17 0.11 5.14
N ILE A 33 0.47 -0.33 4.09
CA ILE A 33 -1.00 -0.42 4.08
C ILE A 33 -1.48 -1.43 5.14
N LEU A 34 -0.85 -2.60 5.23
CA LEU A 34 -1.17 -3.63 6.22
C LEU A 34 -0.92 -3.12 7.64
N ALA A 35 0.17 -2.39 7.88
CA ALA A 35 0.45 -1.78 9.17
C ALA A 35 -0.66 -0.79 9.59
N GLY A 36 -1.09 0.08 8.68
CA GLY A 36 -2.20 1.01 8.91
C GLY A 36 -3.54 0.30 9.17
N LEU A 37 -3.88 -0.73 8.38
CA LEU A 37 -5.08 -1.54 8.56
C LEU A 37 -5.14 -2.20 9.94
N LEU A 38 -4.03 -2.83 10.37
CA LEU A 38 -3.96 -3.54 11.65
C LEU A 38 -3.99 -2.58 12.84
N TYR A 39 -3.44 -1.38 12.66
CA TYR A 39 -3.41 -0.33 13.68
C TYR A 39 -4.80 0.32 13.84
N HIS A 40 -5.39 0.81 12.75
CA HIS A 40 -6.66 1.57 12.81
C HIS A 40 -7.90 0.68 12.89
N ARG A 41 -7.83 -0.58 12.41
CA ARG A 41 -8.95 -1.53 12.36
C ARG A 41 -10.27 -0.89 11.90
N PRO A 42 -10.27 -0.22 10.73
CA PRO A 42 -11.45 0.48 10.24
C PRO A 42 -12.63 -0.46 10.03
N SER A 43 -13.85 0.05 10.18
CA SER A 43 -15.08 -0.67 9.87
C SER A 43 -15.18 -1.06 8.39
N GLU A 44 -14.58 -0.26 7.51
CA GLU A 44 -14.57 -0.45 6.05
C GLU A 44 -13.12 -0.66 5.54
N PRO A 45 -12.54 -1.87 5.71
CA PRO A 45 -11.13 -2.12 5.42
C PRO A 45 -10.76 -1.98 3.94
N ILE A 46 -11.68 -2.28 3.02
CA ILE A 46 -11.42 -2.12 1.58
C ILE A 46 -11.36 -0.63 1.21
N GLN A 47 -12.24 0.19 1.76
CA GLN A 47 -12.25 1.64 1.52
C GLN A 47 -11.00 2.32 2.08
N PHE A 48 -10.49 1.85 3.22
CA PHE A 48 -9.21 2.27 3.75
C PHE A 48 -8.07 2.00 2.75
N VAL A 49 -7.99 0.77 2.22
CA VAL A 49 -6.96 0.40 1.24
C VAL A 49 -7.05 1.24 -0.02
N GLN A 50 -8.26 1.46 -0.55
CA GLN A 50 -8.49 2.33 -1.70
C GLN A 50 -7.93 3.74 -1.44
N SER A 51 -8.25 4.31 -0.28
CA SER A 51 -7.77 5.63 0.13
C SER A 51 -6.24 5.69 0.25
N CYS A 52 -5.59 4.63 0.75
CA CYS A 52 -4.13 4.54 0.80
C CYS A 52 -3.51 4.52 -0.60
N VAL A 53 -4.05 3.73 -1.51
CA VAL A 53 -3.57 3.63 -2.90
C VAL A 53 -3.79 4.96 -3.63
N ASP A 54 -4.94 5.59 -3.44
CA ASP A 54 -5.26 6.90 -3.99
C ASP A 54 -4.31 7.97 -3.46
N PHE A 55 -4.01 7.97 -2.17
CA PHE A 55 -3.05 8.91 -1.59
C PHE A 55 -1.66 8.81 -2.23
N VAL A 56 -1.16 7.58 -2.43
CA VAL A 56 0.16 7.33 -3.04
C VAL A 56 0.16 7.65 -4.54
N SER A 57 -0.94 7.36 -5.25
CA SER A 57 -1.03 7.62 -6.69
C SER A 57 -1.05 9.12 -7.02
N HIS A 58 -1.57 9.96 -6.13
CA HIS A 58 -1.64 11.41 -6.32
C HIS A 58 -0.37 12.16 -5.84
N LYS A 59 0.51 11.54 -5.05
CA LYS A 59 1.73 12.17 -4.54
C LYS A 59 2.99 11.71 -5.27
N LYS A 60 3.43 12.51 -6.24
CA LYS A 60 4.73 12.30 -6.90
C LYS A 60 5.88 12.47 -5.90
N GLY A 61 6.83 11.54 -5.93
CA GLY A 61 8.06 11.61 -5.13
C GLY A 61 7.90 11.31 -3.64
N ILE A 62 6.78 10.70 -3.25
CA ILE A 62 6.60 10.28 -1.86
C ILE A 62 7.50 9.08 -1.53
N THR A 63 8.23 9.15 -0.42
CA THR A 63 8.98 8.01 0.12
C THR A 63 8.08 7.24 1.08
N LEU A 64 7.87 5.96 0.81
CA LEU A 64 7.05 5.10 1.66
C LEU A 64 7.81 4.80 2.96
N THR A 65 7.31 5.32 4.08
CA THR A 65 7.78 4.91 5.42
C THR A 65 6.82 3.89 6.01
N TRP A 66 7.36 2.92 6.75
CA TRP A 66 6.59 1.80 7.32
C TRP A 66 5.38 2.24 8.16
N ASP A 67 5.44 3.43 8.76
CA ASP A 67 4.44 4.01 9.65
C ASP A 67 3.57 5.10 9.00
N MET A 68 3.71 5.32 7.69
CA MET A 68 2.97 6.35 6.96
C MET A 68 1.46 6.28 7.22
N PHE A 69 0.86 5.09 7.08
CA PHE A 69 -0.57 4.85 7.28
C PHE A 69 -0.95 4.53 8.73
N ILE A 70 0.01 4.60 9.66
CA ILE A 70 -0.27 4.61 11.12
C ILE A 70 -0.50 6.05 11.58
N ARG A 71 0.26 7.00 11.02
CA ARG A 71 0.15 8.44 11.34
C ARG A 71 -0.99 9.13 10.60
N TRP A 72 -1.44 8.55 9.49
CA TRP A 72 -2.52 9.10 8.68
C TRP A 72 -3.64 8.06 8.56
N ASN A 73 -4.78 8.37 9.17
CA ASN A 73 -6.00 7.60 9.01
C ASN A 73 -6.89 8.28 7.95
N PRO A 74 -7.02 7.72 6.73
CA PRO A 74 -7.89 8.26 5.69
C PRO A 74 -9.37 8.33 6.07
N LEU A 75 -9.80 7.58 7.07
CA LEU A 75 -11.20 7.43 7.45
C LEU A 75 -11.55 8.13 8.78
N SER A 76 -10.60 8.80 9.44
CA SER A 76 -10.88 9.60 10.66
C SER A 76 -11.38 11.00 10.29
N ASP A 77 -12.60 11.09 9.79
CA ASP A 77 -13.41 12.31 9.72
C ASP A 77 -13.38 13.05 8.38
N THR A 78 -14.33 12.66 7.54
CA THR A 78 -15.25 13.64 6.94
C THR A 78 -16.46 13.82 7.87
N ASP A 79 -16.26 14.31 9.09
CA ASP A 79 -17.28 15.13 9.79
C ASP A 79 -16.68 15.88 10.99
N SER A 80 -16.27 17.11 10.75
CA SER A 80 -16.35 18.17 11.76
C SER A 80 -16.90 19.39 11.04
N GLY A 81 -18.15 19.23 10.55
CA GLY A 81 -19.00 20.37 10.28
C GLY A 81 -19.21 21.16 11.56
N ASP A 82 -19.05 22.47 11.43
CA ASP A 82 -19.30 23.50 12.42
C ASP A 82 -20.51 23.23 13.33
N LEU A 83 -20.29 23.37 14.65
CA LEU A 83 -21.31 23.73 15.64
C LEU A 83 -20.83 24.94 16.44
#